data_AF-A0A7V1XHI1-F1
#
_entry.id   AF-A0A7V1XHI1-F1
#
_cell.length_a   1.000
_cell.length_b   1.000
_cell.length_c   1.000
_cell.angle_alpha   90.00
_cell.angle_beta   90.00
_cell.angle_gamma   90.00
#
_symmetry.space_group_name_H-M   'P 1'
#
loop_
_entity.id
_entity.type
_entity.pdbx_description
1 polymer ?
#
loop_
_entity_poly.entity_id
_entity_poly.type
_entity_poly.pdbx_seq_one_letter_code
_entity_poly.pdbx_strand_id
1 'polypeptide(L)'
;MERLLLTSPAEMLFMTSSILTLTPPENFHFRSLLYSHGWSDLAPYLVSDDDNTLRMVISLSASHHVLVVVSPAKQRLKMYCESRKPLTASDKHTIKRIVASAFRFDESLHEFYLLCRREKHLRWIPTIGGGRMLRSATVFEDIVKMICTTNCSWSLTKMMVNNLTMKLGVHLRDNIYSFPLPETIASQTEQWMRKEISCGYRAPYLLEFAERVASGKLSVEHLRHTPMSTVELYTFLRSIKGVGHYAAGNLLKLLGHYDYLSVDSWIRSQFAVIHKNGRRVSDATIERHYARYGKWRGLVCWMEMTKGWHV
;
A
#
# COMPACT_ATOMS: atom_id res chain seq x y z
N MET A 1 18.24 -37.33 -22.31
CA MET A 1 19.28 -37.10 -21.27
C MET A 1 19.28 -35.64 -20.89
N GLU A 2 18.26 -35.23 -20.13
CA GLU A 2 18.15 -33.89 -19.55
C GLU A 2 19.22 -33.73 -18.46
N ARG A 3 20.06 -32.71 -18.59
CA ARG A 3 20.89 -32.24 -17.49
C ARG A 3 20.00 -31.42 -16.56
N LEU A 4 19.61 -32.03 -15.44
CA LEU A 4 19.28 -31.29 -14.22
C LEU A 4 20.49 -30.41 -13.88
N LEU A 5 20.35 -29.10 -14.04
CA LEU A 5 21.19 -28.13 -13.34
C LEU A 5 20.73 -28.15 -11.88
N LEU A 6 21.31 -29.11 -11.14
CA LEU A 6 21.39 -29.07 -9.69
C LEU A 6 22.07 -27.74 -9.32
N THR A 7 21.27 -26.81 -8.80
CA THR A 7 21.79 -25.68 -8.04
C THR A 7 22.67 -26.25 -6.94
N SER A 8 23.91 -25.77 -6.91
CA SER A 8 24.93 -26.16 -5.94
C SER A 8 24.39 -26.06 -4.49
N PRO A 9 24.67 -27.04 -3.60
CA PRO A 9 24.34 -26.99 -2.17
C PRO A 9 24.97 -25.81 -1.39
N ALA A 10 25.74 -24.93 -2.04
CA ALA A 10 26.45 -23.82 -1.42
C ALA A 10 25.61 -22.55 -1.17
N GLU A 11 24.33 -22.50 -1.57
CA GLU A 11 23.41 -21.40 -1.25
C GLU A 11 22.60 -21.62 0.05
N MET A 12 23.11 -22.43 0.98
CA MET A 12 22.73 -22.32 2.40
C MET A 12 23.31 -21.03 3.01
N LEU A 13 22.82 -19.88 2.54
CA LEU A 13 23.15 -18.57 3.07
C LEU A 13 22.77 -18.49 4.55
N PHE A 14 23.75 -18.24 5.42
CA PHE A 14 23.52 -17.91 6.82
C PHE A 14 22.58 -16.70 6.93
N MET A 15 21.29 -16.97 7.18
CA MET A 15 20.32 -15.94 7.51
C MET A 15 20.59 -15.49 8.94
N THR A 16 20.84 -14.20 9.12
CA THR A 16 20.90 -13.59 10.44
C THR A 16 19.52 -13.10 10.83
N SER A 17 19.18 -13.22 12.11
CA SER A 17 17.90 -12.76 12.64
C SER A 17 18.08 -11.68 13.69
N SER A 18 17.08 -10.81 13.82
CA SER A 18 17.02 -9.76 14.82
C SER A 18 15.59 -9.50 15.22
N ILE A 19 15.37 -9.21 16.49
CA ILE A 19 14.06 -8.79 17.00
C ILE A 19 14.11 -7.30 17.28
N LEU A 20 13.18 -6.56 16.67
CA LEU A 20 12.95 -5.15 16.93
C LEU A 20 11.58 -4.96 17.54
N THR A 21 11.38 -3.82 18.19
CA THR A 21 10.06 -3.42 18.68
C THR A 21 9.74 -1.98 18.30
N LEU A 22 8.45 -1.73 18.07
CA LEU A 22 7.86 -0.41 17.85
C LEU A 22 6.73 -0.18 18.87
N THR A 23 6.61 1.05 19.35
CA THR A 23 5.45 1.47 20.13
C THR A 23 4.46 2.13 19.17
N PRO A 24 3.25 1.58 18.99
CA PRO A 24 2.22 2.21 18.19
C PRO A 24 1.66 3.46 18.87
N PRO A 25 1.09 4.42 18.11
CA PRO A 25 0.37 5.56 18.68
C PRO A 25 -0.92 5.09 19.37
N GLU A 26 -1.52 5.97 20.18
CA GLU A 26 -2.81 5.70 20.80
C GLU A 26 -3.89 5.36 19.76
N ASN A 27 -4.81 4.46 20.14
CA ASN A 27 -5.91 3.97 19.29
C ASN A 27 -5.46 3.19 18.03
N PHE A 28 -4.18 2.83 17.91
CA PHE A 28 -3.74 1.92 16.86
C PHE A 28 -4.33 0.52 17.06
N HIS A 29 -4.96 -0.01 16.02
CA HIS A 29 -5.45 -1.38 16.01
C HIS A 29 -4.87 -2.13 14.80
N PHE A 30 -4.02 -3.12 15.06
CA PHE A 30 -3.26 -3.84 14.03
C PHE A 30 -4.17 -4.48 12.98
N ARG A 31 -5.20 -5.22 13.43
CA ARG A 31 -6.14 -5.89 12.53
C ARG A 31 -6.91 -4.89 11.66
N SER A 32 -7.34 -3.77 12.23
CA SER A 32 -8.09 -2.74 11.50
C SER A 32 -7.24 -2.05 10.43
N LEU A 33 -5.94 -1.91 10.68
CA LEU A 33 -4.99 -1.46 9.65
C LEU A 33 -4.87 -2.47 8.52
N LEU A 34 -4.68 -3.76 8.83
CA LEU A 34 -4.46 -4.79 7.80
C LEU A 34 -5.64 -4.90 6.83
N TYR A 35 -6.87 -4.85 7.33
CA TYR A 35 -8.08 -4.91 6.49
C TYR A 35 -8.68 -3.53 6.20
N SER A 36 -7.88 -2.46 6.32
CA SER A 36 -8.32 -1.11 5.99
C SER A 36 -8.67 -0.95 4.50
N HIS A 37 -7.97 -1.70 3.64
CA HIS A 37 -8.19 -1.82 2.20
C HIS A 37 -7.35 -2.97 1.61
N GLY A 38 -7.37 -3.13 0.29
CA GLY A 38 -6.76 -4.27 -0.40
C GLY A 38 -5.22 -4.35 -0.39
N TRP A 39 -4.45 -3.37 0.09
CA TRP A 39 -2.98 -3.45 -0.01
C TRP A 39 -2.36 -4.65 0.70
N SER A 40 -2.95 -5.08 1.82
CA SER A 40 -2.47 -6.25 2.56
C SER A 40 -2.57 -7.56 1.77
N ASP A 41 -3.42 -7.58 0.74
CA ASP A 41 -3.63 -8.69 -0.19
C ASP A 41 -2.76 -8.58 -1.47
N LEU A 42 -1.83 -7.62 -1.50
CA LEU A 42 -0.88 -7.42 -2.60
C LEU A 42 0.56 -7.68 -2.16
N ALA A 43 1.26 -8.51 -2.92
CA ALA A 43 2.68 -8.78 -2.73
C ALA A 43 3.51 -7.46 -2.67
N PRO A 44 4.62 -7.42 -1.89
CA PRO A 44 5.23 -8.53 -1.16
C PRO A 44 4.61 -8.77 0.22
N TYR A 45 3.49 -8.10 0.54
CA TYR A 45 2.75 -8.39 1.77
C TYR A 45 2.20 -9.81 1.76
N LEU A 46 2.16 -10.41 2.94
CA LEU A 46 1.41 -11.63 3.21
C LEU A 46 0.89 -11.54 4.64
N VAL A 47 -0.43 -11.61 4.78
CA VAL A 47 -1.11 -11.69 6.07
C VAL A 47 -1.27 -13.15 6.45
N SER A 48 -0.95 -13.50 7.70
CA SER A 48 -1.38 -14.76 8.31
C SER A 48 -2.42 -14.42 9.38
N ASP A 49 -3.65 -14.84 9.14
CA ASP A 49 -4.77 -14.62 10.06
C ASP A 49 -4.58 -15.44 11.34
N ASP A 50 -4.13 -16.68 11.21
CA ASP A 50 -3.90 -17.62 12.31
C ASP A 50 -2.79 -17.12 13.24
N ASP A 51 -1.70 -16.61 12.66
CA ASP A 51 -0.56 -16.08 13.44
C ASP A 51 -0.73 -14.59 13.79
N ASN A 52 -1.78 -13.94 13.29
CA ASN A 52 -2.03 -12.50 13.39
C ASN A 52 -0.78 -11.67 13.02
N THR A 53 -0.22 -11.95 11.85
CA THR A 53 1.02 -11.31 11.37
C THR A 53 0.88 -10.67 10.00
N LEU A 54 1.72 -9.66 9.76
CA LEU A 54 1.99 -9.13 8.43
C LEU A 54 3.46 -9.35 8.10
N ARG A 55 3.72 -10.10 7.04
CA ARG A 55 5.04 -10.26 6.44
C ARG A 55 5.24 -9.21 5.35
N MET A 56 6.41 -8.60 5.30
CA MET A 56 6.82 -7.66 4.25
C MET A 56 8.31 -7.78 3.94
N VAL A 57 8.74 -7.25 2.80
CA VAL A 57 10.17 -7.17 2.45
C VAL A 57 10.58 -5.71 2.35
N ILE A 58 11.65 -5.33 3.03
CA ILE A 58 12.21 -3.98 3.02
C ILE A 58 13.57 -4.02 2.33
N SER A 59 13.72 -3.22 1.27
CA SER A 59 15.01 -2.99 0.62
C SER A 59 15.71 -1.80 1.29
N LEU A 60 16.81 -2.06 2.01
CA LEU A 60 17.64 -1.02 2.63
C LEU A 60 18.66 -0.44 1.64
N SER A 61 19.07 -1.25 0.67
CA SER A 61 19.84 -0.85 -0.51
C SER A 61 19.56 -1.84 -1.65
N ALA A 62 20.15 -1.61 -2.83
CA ALA A 62 20.01 -2.51 -3.96
C ALA A 62 20.54 -3.94 -3.73
N SER A 63 21.38 -4.15 -2.70
CA SER A 63 21.96 -5.45 -2.36
C SER A 63 21.60 -5.95 -0.95
N HIS A 64 20.79 -5.18 -0.20
CA HIS A 64 20.46 -5.50 1.17
C HIS A 64 18.94 -5.43 1.40
N HIS A 65 18.34 -6.60 1.49
CA HIS A 65 16.91 -6.80 1.68
C HIS A 65 16.67 -7.55 2.98
N VAL A 66 15.59 -7.17 3.66
CA VAL A 66 15.22 -7.68 4.98
C VAL A 66 13.79 -8.17 4.91
N LEU A 67 13.59 -9.44 5.22
CA LEU A 67 12.27 -9.98 5.50
C LEU A 67 11.84 -9.51 6.89
N VAL A 68 10.69 -8.88 6.99
CA VAL A 68 10.14 -8.39 8.26
C VAL A 68 8.78 -9.02 8.49
N VAL A 69 8.64 -9.75 9.60
CA VAL A 69 7.37 -10.28 10.09
C VAL A 69 6.95 -9.46 11.30
N VAL A 70 5.83 -8.76 11.18
CA VAL A 70 5.29 -7.87 12.22
C VAL A 70 4.10 -8.55 12.89
N SER A 71 4.08 -8.54 14.22
CA SER A 71 2.97 -9.05 15.03
C SER A 71 2.72 -8.19 16.27
N PRO A 72 1.47 -8.14 16.78
CA PRO A 72 1.19 -7.46 18.03
C PRO A 72 1.76 -8.23 19.23
N ALA A 73 2.33 -7.49 20.19
CA ALA A 73 2.91 -8.01 21.41
C ALA A 73 2.59 -7.07 22.59
N LYS A 74 1.49 -7.34 23.30
CA LYS A 74 0.94 -6.46 24.35
C LYS A 74 0.70 -5.05 23.78
N GLN A 75 1.35 -4.03 24.34
CA GLN A 75 1.25 -2.62 23.92
C GLN A 75 2.30 -2.23 22.86
N ARG A 76 2.97 -3.21 22.23
CA ARG A 76 4.03 -2.98 21.24
C ARG A 76 3.78 -3.81 19.99
N LEU A 77 4.47 -3.49 18.92
CA LEU A 77 4.65 -4.39 17.79
C LEU A 77 6.02 -5.05 17.89
N LYS A 78 6.05 -6.37 17.75
CA LYS A 78 7.27 -7.15 17.58
C LYS A 78 7.53 -7.27 16.10
N MET A 79 8.78 -7.05 15.69
CA MET A 79 9.23 -7.23 14.32
C MET A 79 10.37 -8.23 14.33
N TYR A 80 10.14 -9.39 13.73
CA TYR A 80 11.18 -10.37 13.48
C TYR A 80 11.78 -10.10 12.10
N CYS A 81 13.06 -9.80 12.08
CA CYS A 81 13.79 -9.37 10.89
C CYS A 81 14.81 -10.44 10.50
N GLU A 82 14.81 -10.87 9.24
CA GLU A 82 15.78 -11.80 8.68
C GLU A 82 16.48 -11.19 7.46
N SER A 83 17.79 -11.34 7.41
CA SER A 83 18.63 -10.79 6.34
C SER A 83 19.90 -11.61 6.15
N ARG A 84 20.46 -11.56 4.94
CA ARG A 84 21.73 -12.25 4.59
C ARG A 84 22.97 -11.70 5.31
N LYS A 85 22.88 -10.50 5.87
CA LYS A 85 23.95 -9.84 6.63
C LYS A 85 23.37 -9.33 7.96
N PRO A 86 24.16 -9.29 9.05
CA PRO A 86 23.71 -8.71 10.31
C PRO A 86 23.24 -7.26 10.14
N LEU A 87 22.15 -6.90 10.83
CA LEU A 87 21.61 -5.54 10.80
C LEU A 87 22.42 -4.60 11.69
N THR A 88 22.92 -3.51 11.11
CA THR A 88 23.55 -2.41 11.86
C THR A 88 22.50 -1.61 12.66
N ALA A 89 22.96 -0.71 13.53
CA ALA A 89 22.04 0.20 14.23
C ALA A 89 21.26 1.11 13.25
N SER A 90 21.90 1.55 12.17
CA SER A 90 21.26 2.36 11.12
C SER A 90 20.19 1.57 10.36
N ASP A 91 20.46 0.31 10.03
CA ASP A 91 19.48 -0.58 9.39
C ASP A 91 18.25 -0.77 10.28
N LYS A 92 18.46 -1.05 11.57
CA LYS A 92 17.37 -1.22 12.55
C LYS A 92 16.54 0.05 12.70
N HIS A 93 17.17 1.23 12.68
CA HIS A 93 16.47 2.52 12.69
C HIS A 93 15.63 2.72 11.42
N THR A 94 16.22 2.40 10.25
CA THR A 94 15.55 2.53 8.95
C THR A 94 14.35 1.58 8.83
N ILE A 95 14.48 0.33 9.24
CA ILE A 95 13.37 -0.65 9.29
C ILE A 95 12.23 -0.12 10.16
N LYS A 96 12.54 0.34 11.38
CA LYS A 96 11.55 0.93 12.30
C LYS A 96 10.80 2.08 11.66
N ARG A 97 11.53 3.00 11.00
CA ARG A 97 10.94 4.15 10.30
C ARG A 97 10.03 3.73 9.14
N ILE A 98 10.47 2.77 8.32
CA ILE A 98 9.68 2.28 7.18
C ILE A 98 8.40 1.59 7.67
N VAL A 99 8.48 0.71 8.66
CA VAL A 99 7.29 0.03 9.22
C VAL A 99 6.35 1.05 9.88
N ALA A 100 6.87 2.00 10.66
CA ALA A 100 6.06 3.06 11.25
C ALA A 100 5.36 3.92 10.19
N SER A 101 6.06 4.27 9.09
CA SER A 101 5.47 5.02 7.97
C SER A 101 4.42 4.20 7.21
N ALA A 102 4.69 2.92 6.95
CA ALA A 102 3.75 1.99 6.31
C ALA A 102 2.46 1.83 7.13
N PHE A 103 2.60 1.80 8.45
CA PHE A 103 1.49 1.65 9.40
C PHE A 103 0.89 2.99 9.82
N ARG A 104 1.38 4.09 9.23
CA ARG A 104 0.93 5.47 9.43
C ARG A 104 1.04 5.98 10.86
N PHE A 105 2.14 5.70 11.55
CA PHE A 105 2.33 6.22 12.92
C PHE A 105 2.54 7.73 12.96
N ASP A 106 2.84 8.33 11.81
CA ASP A 106 3.02 9.75 11.53
C ASP A 106 1.72 10.57 11.50
N GLU A 107 0.55 9.93 11.62
CA GLU A 107 -0.74 10.59 11.49
C GLU A 107 -1.60 10.49 12.76
N SER A 108 -2.24 11.59 13.14
CA SER A 108 -3.27 11.61 14.17
C SER A 108 -4.67 11.54 13.56
N LEU A 109 -5.47 10.55 14.00
CA LEU A 109 -6.89 10.43 13.66
C LEU A 109 -7.82 11.04 14.72
N HIS A 110 -7.28 11.85 15.64
CA HIS A 110 -8.06 12.41 16.76
C HIS A 110 -9.27 13.21 16.29
N GLU A 111 -9.08 14.17 15.37
CA GLU A 111 -10.17 14.99 14.83
C GLU A 111 -11.18 14.15 14.05
N PHE A 112 -10.71 13.14 13.32
CA PHE A 112 -11.59 12.20 12.62
C PHE A 112 -12.47 11.43 13.60
N TYR A 113 -11.91 10.95 14.71
CA TYR A 113 -12.70 10.25 15.74
C TYR A 113 -13.67 11.17 16.49
N LEU A 114 -13.32 12.44 16.71
CA LEU A 114 -14.27 13.43 17.24
C LEU A 114 -15.46 13.62 16.29
N LEU A 115 -15.21 13.69 14.97
CA LEU A 115 -16.26 13.74 13.96
C LEU A 115 -17.13 12.47 13.99
N CYS A 116 -16.52 11.28 13.97
CA CYS A 116 -17.25 10.01 13.96
C CYS A 116 -18.13 9.81 15.21
N ARG A 117 -17.71 10.30 16.38
CA ARG A 117 -18.49 10.17 17.63
C ARG A 117 -19.81 10.96 17.59
N ARG A 118 -19.83 12.08 16.86
CA ARG A 118 -21.03 12.91 16.68
C ARG A 118 -22.06 12.28 15.74
N GLU A 119 -21.59 11.45 14.81
CA GLU A 119 -22.42 10.82 13.78
C GLU A 119 -22.81 9.39 14.14
N LYS A 120 -24.09 9.14 14.46
CA LYS A 120 -24.59 7.82 14.92
C LYS A 120 -24.13 6.65 14.04
N HIS A 121 -24.15 6.82 12.72
CA HIS A 121 -23.79 5.79 11.75
C HIS A 121 -22.27 5.53 11.63
N LEU A 122 -21.43 6.42 12.17
CA LEU A 122 -19.95 6.35 12.12
C LEU A 122 -19.31 5.97 13.46
N ARG A 123 -20.08 5.91 14.56
CA ARG A 123 -19.56 5.63 15.92
C ARG A 123 -18.79 4.32 16.06
N TRP A 124 -19.02 3.35 15.16
CA TRP A 124 -18.31 2.07 15.14
C TRP A 124 -16.83 2.20 14.70
N ILE A 125 -16.49 3.25 13.96
CA ILE A 125 -15.12 3.46 13.44
C ILE A 125 -14.10 3.61 14.59
N PRO A 126 -14.29 4.52 15.55
CA PRO A 126 -13.36 4.63 16.68
C PRO A 126 -13.39 3.41 17.62
N THR A 127 -14.49 2.66 17.72
CA THR A 127 -14.55 1.48 18.60
C THR A 127 -13.66 0.34 18.12
N ILE A 128 -13.43 0.24 16.81
CA ILE A 128 -12.51 -0.75 16.22
C ILE A 128 -11.12 -0.17 15.93
N GLY A 129 -10.85 1.10 16.24
CA GLY A 129 -9.61 1.78 15.84
C GLY A 129 -9.43 1.87 14.30
N GLY A 130 -10.53 2.09 13.56
CA GLY A 130 -10.53 2.14 12.10
C GLY A 130 -10.04 3.47 11.51
N GLY A 131 -9.95 3.55 10.19
CA GLY A 131 -9.60 4.77 9.45
C GLY A 131 -8.12 4.88 9.03
N ARG A 132 -7.22 4.18 9.72
CA ARG A 132 -5.79 4.17 9.34
C ARG A 132 -5.60 3.22 8.15
N MET A 133 -5.03 3.70 7.04
CA MET A 133 -4.88 2.92 5.80
C MET A 133 -3.46 2.37 5.64
N LEU A 134 -3.28 1.06 5.39
CA LEU A 134 -1.94 0.49 5.17
C LEU A 134 -1.29 1.11 3.92
N ARG A 135 -0.02 1.55 4.04
CA ARG A 135 0.81 1.97 2.88
C ARG A 135 1.85 0.90 2.60
N SER A 136 2.39 0.90 1.39
CA SER A 136 3.55 0.08 1.04
C SER A 136 4.83 0.56 1.72
N ALA A 137 5.93 -0.18 1.57
CA ALA A 137 7.22 0.24 2.12
C ALA A 137 7.68 1.60 1.54
N THR A 138 7.41 1.84 0.26
CA THR A 138 7.79 3.06 -0.48
C THR A 138 6.59 3.71 -1.17
N VAL A 139 6.69 5.01 -1.48
CA VAL A 139 5.69 5.72 -2.29
C VAL A 139 5.72 5.22 -3.74
N PHE A 140 6.90 4.88 -4.25
CA PHE A 140 7.05 4.24 -5.55
C PHE A 140 6.16 2.99 -5.69
N GLU A 141 6.22 2.09 -4.70
CA GLU A 141 5.42 0.87 -4.68
C GLU A 141 3.92 1.18 -4.64
N ASP A 142 3.49 2.16 -3.82
CA ASP A 142 2.10 2.62 -3.77
C ASP A 142 1.60 3.12 -5.14
N ILE A 143 2.41 3.88 -5.86
CA ILE A 143 2.05 4.40 -7.20
C ILE A 143 1.99 3.28 -8.23
N VAL A 144 2.96 2.35 -8.26
CA VAL A 144 2.94 1.20 -9.17
C VAL A 144 1.71 0.34 -8.93
N LYS A 145 1.44 -0.01 -7.65
CA LYS A 145 0.23 -0.77 -7.27
C LYS A 145 -1.02 -0.02 -7.69
N MET A 146 -1.09 1.29 -7.48
CA MET A 146 -2.23 2.09 -7.91
C MET A 146 -2.44 2.06 -9.44
N ILE A 147 -1.38 2.20 -10.24
CA ILE A 147 -1.48 2.09 -11.70
C ILE A 147 -2.06 0.72 -12.08
N CYS A 148 -1.60 -0.36 -11.43
CA CYS A 148 -2.13 -1.71 -11.63
C CYS A 148 -3.64 -1.82 -11.32
N THR A 149 -4.21 -1.03 -10.40
CA THR A 149 -5.66 -1.10 -10.08
C THR A 149 -6.57 -0.48 -11.15
N THR A 150 -6.04 0.40 -12.01
CA THR A 150 -6.87 1.21 -12.92
C THR A 150 -7.60 0.35 -13.95
N ASN A 151 -8.91 0.51 -14.18
CA ASN A 151 -9.70 -0.23 -15.18
C ASN A 151 -9.46 -1.75 -15.22
N CYS A 152 -9.44 -2.43 -14.08
CA CYS A 152 -9.37 -3.89 -14.02
C CYS A 152 -10.08 -4.47 -12.81
N SER A 153 -10.21 -5.80 -12.78
CA SER A 153 -10.65 -6.50 -11.58
C SER A 153 -9.55 -6.53 -10.53
N TRP A 154 -9.96 -6.75 -9.28
CA TRP A 154 -9.01 -7.00 -8.19
C TRP A 154 -8.14 -8.23 -8.47
N SER A 155 -8.70 -9.30 -9.04
CA SER A 155 -7.95 -10.50 -9.41
C SER A 155 -6.82 -10.22 -10.41
N LEU A 156 -7.06 -9.36 -11.42
CA LEU A 156 -6.02 -8.95 -12.36
C LEU A 156 -4.97 -8.06 -11.67
N THR A 157 -5.38 -7.19 -10.76
CA THR A 157 -4.45 -6.39 -9.93
C THR A 157 -3.50 -7.30 -9.15
N LYS A 158 -4.02 -8.27 -8.42
CA LYS A 158 -3.22 -9.24 -7.64
C LYS A 158 -2.24 -9.98 -8.53
N MET A 159 -2.69 -10.46 -9.69
CA MET A 159 -1.85 -11.18 -10.64
C MET A 159 -0.71 -10.31 -11.18
N MET A 160 -0.98 -9.07 -11.62
CA MET A 160 0.05 -8.15 -12.09
C MET A 160 1.08 -7.85 -11.00
N VAL A 161 0.63 -7.51 -9.78
CA VAL A 161 1.53 -7.19 -8.67
C VAL A 161 2.35 -8.40 -8.26
N ASN A 162 1.74 -9.59 -8.18
CA ASN A 162 2.45 -10.83 -7.89
C ASN A 162 3.53 -11.12 -8.95
N ASN A 163 3.20 -10.97 -10.24
CA ASN A 163 4.18 -11.15 -11.33
C ASN A 163 5.32 -10.14 -11.24
N LEU A 164 5.05 -8.87 -10.91
CA LEU A 164 6.10 -7.86 -10.68
C LEU A 164 7.08 -8.32 -9.60
N THR A 165 6.57 -8.74 -8.43
CA THR A 165 7.42 -9.25 -7.34
C THR A 165 8.16 -10.53 -7.72
N MET A 166 7.48 -11.53 -8.28
CA MET A 166 8.12 -12.83 -8.57
C MET A 166 9.13 -12.79 -9.70
N LYS A 167 8.90 -11.94 -10.72
CA LYS A 167 9.74 -11.90 -11.93
C LYS A 167 10.84 -10.84 -11.86
N LEU A 168 10.61 -9.73 -11.14
CA LEU A 168 11.53 -8.60 -11.07
C LEU A 168 12.01 -8.30 -9.64
N GLY A 169 11.43 -8.90 -8.62
CA GLY A 169 11.87 -8.77 -7.24
C GLY A 169 13.11 -9.59 -6.93
N VAL A 170 13.90 -9.16 -5.94
CA VAL A 170 15.02 -9.96 -5.45
C VAL A 170 14.46 -11.14 -4.66
N HIS A 171 14.90 -12.35 -4.99
CA HIS A 171 14.56 -13.56 -4.26
C HIS A 171 15.31 -13.61 -2.91
N LEU A 172 14.57 -13.75 -1.82
CA LEU A 172 15.15 -13.87 -0.47
C LEU A 172 15.29 -15.34 -0.08
N ARG A 173 14.18 -16.09 -0.10
CA ARG A 173 14.07 -17.55 0.10
C ARG A 173 12.68 -18.03 -0.33
N ASP A 174 12.51 -19.33 -0.52
CA ASP A 174 11.21 -19.96 -0.85
C ASP A 174 10.50 -19.19 -1.98
N ASN A 175 9.25 -18.77 -1.77
CA ASN A 175 8.49 -17.90 -2.68
C ASN A 175 8.44 -16.43 -2.20
N ILE A 176 9.45 -15.98 -1.46
CA ILE A 176 9.54 -14.62 -0.90
C ILE A 176 10.44 -13.77 -1.78
N TYR A 177 9.84 -12.74 -2.38
CA TYR A 177 10.51 -11.77 -3.23
C TYR A 177 10.30 -10.35 -2.70
N SER A 178 11.28 -9.47 -2.90
CA SER A 178 11.09 -8.04 -2.70
C SER A 178 10.14 -7.44 -3.74
N PHE A 179 9.59 -6.26 -3.47
CA PHE A 179 9.08 -5.44 -4.57
C PHE A 179 10.26 -5.03 -5.49
N PRO A 180 10.09 -4.97 -6.82
CA PRO A 180 11.16 -4.54 -7.71
C PRO A 180 11.59 -3.09 -7.47
N LEU A 181 12.88 -2.84 -7.65
CA LEU A 181 13.42 -1.48 -7.64
C LEU A 181 13.03 -0.74 -8.94
N PRO A 182 12.98 0.60 -8.94
CA PRO A 182 12.69 1.38 -10.15
C PRO A 182 13.56 1.00 -11.34
N GLU A 183 14.86 0.84 -11.12
CA GLU A 183 15.85 0.48 -12.15
C GLU A 183 15.52 -0.87 -12.81
N THR A 184 15.03 -1.83 -12.02
CA THR A 184 14.69 -3.18 -12.51
C THR A 184 13.45 -3.20 -13.38
N ILE A 185 12.46 -2.34 -13.09
CA ILE A 185 11.30 -2.16 -13.97
C ILE A 185 11.73 -1.40 -15.23
N ALA A 186 12.50 -0.32 -15.08
CA ALA A 186 12.93 0.54 -16.18
C ALA A 186 13.80 -0.18 -17.22
N SER A 187 14.56 -1.20 -16.81
CA SER A 187 15.39 -2.00 -17.70
C SER A 187 14.60 -2.98 -18.60
N GLN A 188 13.28 -3.12 -18.41
CA GLN A 188 12.46 -4.05 -19.19
C GLN A 188 11.94 -3.41 -20.47
N THR A 189 11.61 -4.26 -21.45
CA THR A 189 10.91 -3.81 -22.67
C THR A 189 9.40 -3.81 -22.48
N GLU A 190 8.68 -3.01 -23.25
CA GLU A 190 7.21 -3.00 -23.24
C GLU A 190 6.64 -4.38 -23.57
N GLN A 191 7.21 -5.06 -24.57
CA GLN A 191 6.79 -6.40 -24.97
C GLN A 191 6.93 -7.41 -23.82
N TRP A 192 8.06 -7.36 -23.10
CA TRP A 192 8.29 -8.22 -21.94
C TRP A 192 7.31 -7.91 -20.81
N MET A 193 7.11 -6.64 -20.47
CA MET A 193 6.16 -6.20 -19.44
C MET A 193 4.74 -6.65 -19.75
N ARG A 194 4.32 -6.57 -21.02
CA ARG A 194 3.00 -7.07 -21.43
C ARG A 194 2.88 -8.58 -21.29
N LYS A 195 3.91 -9.33 -21.66
CA LYS A 195 3.92 -10.79 -21.66
C LYS A 195 4.04 -11.37 -20.25
N GLU A 196 5.09 -11.00 -19.52
CA GLU A 196 5.46 -11.64 -18.27
C GLU A 196 4.71 -11.06 -17.06
N ILE A 197 4.35 -9.77 -17.11
CA ILE A 197 3.59 -9.11 -16.03
C ILE A 197 2.09 -9.10 -16.32
N SER A 198 1.68 -9.29 -17.58
CA SER A 198 0.27 -9.19 -18.00
C SER A 198 -0.34 -7.81 -17.74
N CYS A 199 0.48 -6.74 -17.80
CA CYS A 199 0.04 -5.38 -17.47
C CYS A 199 -0.63 -4.61 -18.63
N GLY A 200 -0.67 -5.19 -19.83
CA GLY A 200 -1.40 -4.65 -20.98
C GLY A 200 -1.02 -3.20 -21.29
N TYR A 201 -2.02 -2.34 -21.50
CA TYR A 201 -1.80 -0.92 -21.83
C TYR A 201 -1.04 -0.12 -20.75
N ARG A 202 -0.90 -0.66 -19.53
CA ARG A 202 -0.17 -0.03 -18.43
C ARG A 202 1.34 -0.22 -18.56
N ALA A 203 1.81 -1.17 -19.37
CA ALA A 203 3.23 -1.43 -19.60
C ALA A 203 4.04 -0.15 -19.90
N PRO A 204 3.69 0.67 -20.91
CA PRO A 204 4.42 1.90 -21.19
C PRO A 204 4.29 2.98 -20.09
N TYR A 205 3.33 2.87 -19.17
CA TYR A 205 3.16 3.82 -18.06
C TYR A 205 4.07 3.44 -16.90
N LEU A 206 4.11 2.15 -16.57
CA LEU A 206 5.00 1.59 -15.56
C LEU A 206 6.47 1.80 -15.93
N LEU A 207 6.83 1.56 -17.20
CA LEU A 207 8.19 1.80 -17.70
C LEU A 207 8.59 3.27 -17.62
N GLU A 208 7.75 4.19 -18.10
CA GLU A 208 8.04 5.63 -18.06
C GLU A 208 8.15 6.15 -16.62
N PHE A 209 7.24 5.73 -15.73
CA PHE A 209 7.29 6.10 -14.32
C PHE A 209 8.56 5.57 -13.64
N ALA A 210 8.87 4.29 -13.84
CA ALA A 210 10.06 3.67 -13.27
C ALA A 210 11.35 4.34 -13.76
N GLU A 211 11.46 4.63 -15.06
CA GLU A 211 12.62 5.30 -15.66
C GLU A 211 12.83 6.71 -15.09
N ARG A 212 11.76 7.49 -14.91
CA ARG A 212 11.87 8.83 -14.31
C ARG A 212 12.32 8.79 -12.85
N VAL A 213 11.88 7.79 -12.09
CA VAL A 213 12.32 7.60 -10.71
C VAL A 213 13.76 7.11 -10.67
N ALA A 214 14.11 6.09 -11.46
CA ALA A 214 15.46 5.53 -11.57
C ALA A 214 16.52 6.57 -12.00
N SER A 215 16.18 7.43 -12.98
CA SER A 215 17.06 8.51 -13.45
C SER A 215 17.08 9.75 -12.55
N GLY A 216 16.29 9.78 -11.48
CA GLY A 216 16.18 10.93 -10.57
C GLY A 216 15.38 12.13 -11.12
N LYS A 217 14.82 12.03 -12.33
CA LYS A 217 13.95 13.06 -12.93
C LYS A 217 12.63 13.25 -12.18
N LEU A 218 12.24 12.28 -11.35
CA LEU A 218 11.05 12.32 -10.52
C LEU A 218 11.36 11.72 -9.14
N SER A 219 11.23 12.53 -8.09
CA SER A 219 11.31 12.05 -6.70
C SER A 219 9.90 11.94 -6.12
N VAL A 220 9.56 10.79 -5.53
CA VAL A 220 8.22 10.52 -4.97
C VAL A 220 8.23 10.18 -3.48
N GLU A 221 9.37 9.76 -2.92
CA GLU A 221 9.41 9.32 -1.51
C GLU A 221 9.14 10.47 -0.53
N HIS A 222 9.46 11.71 -0.92
CA HIS A 222 9.21 12.90 -0.10
C HIS A 222 7.72 13.25 0.03
N LEU A 223 6.84 12.67 -0.82
CA LEU A 223 5.43 13.03 -0.88
C LEU A 223 4.67 12.73 0.42
N ARG A 224 5.15 11.80 1.26
CA ARG A 224 4.55 11.51 2.58
C ARG A 224 4.67 12.67 3.58
N HIS A 225 5.61 13.58 3.35
CA HIS A 225 5.88 14.73 4.23
C HIS A 225 5.96 16.04 3.43
N THR A 226 5.27 16.10 2.28
CA THR A 226 5.29 17.27 1.41
C THR A 226 4.55 18.45 2.05
N PRO A 227 5.04 19.69 1.89
CA PRO A 227 4.30 20.88 2.28
C PRO A 227 3.21 21.29 1.26
N MET A 228 3.12 20.59 0.11
CA MET A 228 2.11 20.88 -0.91
C MET A 228 0.69 20.83 -0.34
N SER A 229 -0.16 21.76 -0.78
CA SER A 229 -1.60 21.65 -0.55
C SER A 229 -2.17 20.40 -1.25
N THR A 230 -3.35 19.94 -0.83
CA THR A 230 -3.97 18.78 -1.50
C THR A 230 -4.18 19.00 -3.00
N VAL A 231 -4.52 20.21 -3.42
CA VAL A 231 -4.77 20.53 -4.84
C VAL A 231 -3.48 20.48 -5.66
N GLU A 232 -2.37 21.00 -5.12
CA GLU A 232 -1.06 20.91 -5.76
C GLU A 232 -0.59 19.46 -5.84
N LEU A 233 -0.71 18.71 -4.74
CA LEU A 233 -0.34 17.30 -4.69
C LEU A 233 -1.19 16.47 -5.65
N TYR A 234 -2.50 16.74 -5.73
CA TYR A 234 -3.40 16.13 -6.70
C TYR A 234 -2.95 16.38 -8.14
N THR A 235 -2.59 17.64 -8.45
CA THR A 235 -2.10 18.04 -9.77
C THR A 235 -0.78 17.37 -10.11
N PHE A 236 0.14 17.31 -9.14
CA PHE A 236 1.40 16.57 -9.27
C PHE A 236 1.16 15.08 -9.56
N LEU A 237 0.33 14.40 -8.77
CA LEU A 237 0.02 12.99 -8.96
C LEU A 237 -0.59 12.73 -10.34
N ARG A 238 -1.50 13.61 -10.77
CA ARG A 238 -2.13 13.55 -12.10
C ARG A 238 -1.18 13.75 -13.28
N SER A 239 0.02 14.30 -13.05
CA SER A 239 1.06 14.44 -14.07
C SER A 239 1.80 13.12 -14.36
N ILE A 240 1.67 12.12 -13.48
CA ILE A 240 2.25 10.79 -13.66
C ILE A 240 1.40 10.02 -14.67
N LYS A 241 2.03 9.48 -15.71
CA LYS A 241 1.32 8.71 -16.75
C LYS A 241 0.64 7.49 -16.12
N GLY A 242 -0.63 7.25 -16.47
CA GLY A 242 -1.44 6.20 -15.87
C GLY A 242 -2.14 6.58 -14.56
N VAL A 243 -1.84 7.75 -13.97
CA VAL A 243 -2.52 8.25 -12.77
C VAL A 243 -3.67 9.18 -13.17
N GLY A 244 -4.87 8.60 -13.32
CA GLY A 244 -6.13 9.32 -13.55
C GLY A 244 -6.76 9.90 -12.27
N HIS A 245 -7.97 10.47 -12.38
CA HIS A 245 -8.71 11.04 -11.23
C HIS A 245 -8.89 10.04 -10.08
N TYR A 246 -9.26 8.81 -10.43
CA TYR A 246 -9.40 7.70 -9.49
C TYR A 246 -8.09 7.39 -8.75
N ALA A 247 -7.00 7.20 -9.50
CA ALA A 247 -5.70 6.84 -8.94
C ALA A 247 -5.15 7.98 -8.06
N ALA A 248 -5.21 9.22 -8.53
CA ALA A 248 -4.75 10.38 -7.77
C ALA A 248 -5.50 10.54 -6.46
N GLY A 249 -6.83 10.45 -6.46
CA GLY A 249 -7.61 10.56 -5.22
C GLY A 249 -7.29 9.44 -4.22
N ASN A 250 -7.06 8.20 -4.67
CA ASN A 250 -6.68 7.12 -3.76
C ASN A 250 -5.24 7.25 -3.25
N LEU A 251 -4.32 7.74 -4.08
CA LEU A 251 -2.96 8.07 -3.65
C LEU A 251 -2.96 9.21 -2.62
N LEU A 252 -3.81 10.22 -2.78
CA LEU A 252 -4.00 11.26 -1.75
C LEU A 252 -4.39 10.66 -0.39
N LYS A 253 -5.33 9.71 -0.37
CA LYS A 253 -5.72 9.03 0.89
C LYS A 253 -4.55 8.29 1.52
N LEU A 254 -3.72 7.61 0.71
CA LEU A 254 -2.48 6.99 1.20
C LEU A 254 -1.49 8.04 1.72
N LEU A 255 -1.44 9.23 1.14
CA LEU A 255 -0.57 10.34 1.58
C LEU A 255 -1.15 11.17 2.74
N GLY A 256 -2.37 10.87 3.23
CA GLY A 256 -2.98 11.59 4.36
C GLY A 256 -3.89 12.75 4.00
N HIS A 257 -4.25 12.87 2.73
CA HIS A 257 -5.19 13.85 2.22
C HIS A 257 -6.52 13.16 1.88
N TYR A 258 -7.54 13.41 2.70
CA TYR A 258 -8.85 12.71 2.62
C TYR A 258 -9.96 13.56 2.04
N ASP A 259 -9.62 14.73 1.53
CA ASP A 259 -10.53 15.69 0.95
C ASP A 259 -10.96 15.33 -0.48
N TYR A 260 -10.66 14.12 -0.96
CA TYR A 260 -11.15 13.57 -2.23
C TYR A 260 -11.81 12.20 -2.02
N LEU A 261 -12.95 11.95 -2.66
CA LEU A 261 -13.69 10.69 -2.50
C LEU A 261 -13.10 9.51 -3.29
N SER A 262 -12.56 9.79 -4.49
CA SER A 262 -12.08 8.78 -5.44
C SER A 262 -13.19 7.81 -5.88
N VAL A 263 -14.29 8.35 -6.41
CA VAL A 263 -15.48 7.58 -6.77
C VAL A 263 -15.21 6.65 -7.97
N ASP A 264 -15.15 5.33 -7.72
CA ASP A 264 -15.08 4.28 -8.73
C ASP A 264 -16.41 3.54 -8.89
N SER A 265 -16.43 2.52 -9.75
CA SER A 265 -17.64 1.72 -9.99
C SER A 265 -18.10 0.98 -8.73
N TRP A 266 -17.17 0.56 -7.86
CA TRP A 266 -17.48 -0.14 -6.62
C TRP A 266 -18.10 0.81 -5.59
N ILE A 267 -17.51 1.98 -5.36
CA ILE A 267 -18.05 3.04 -4.50
C ILE A 267 -19.44 3.47 -4.97
N ARG A 268 -19.64 3.66 -6.29
CA ARG A 268 -20.98 3.97 -6.84
C ARG A 268 -21.99 2.87 -6.52
N SER A 269 -21.60 1.61 -6.68
CA SER A 269 -22.45 0.45 -6.40
C SER A 269 -22.82 0.36 -4.92
N GLN A 270 -21.83 0.43 -4.02
CA GLN A 270 -22.05 0.39 -2.57
C GLN A 270 -22.90 1.57 -2.10
N PHE A 271 -22.62 2.78 -2.59
CA PHE A 271 -23.39 3.96 -2.25
C PHE A 271 -24.85 3.83 -2.68
N ALA A 272 -25.09 3.29 -3.89
CA ALA A 272 -26.43 3.05 -4.38
C ALA A 272 -27.20 2.07 -3.47
N VAL A 273 -26.55 0.97 -3.04
CA VAL A 273 -27.14 -0.02 -2.14
C VAL A 273 -27.47 0.60 -0.77
N ILE A 274 -26.52 1.29 -0.15
CA ILE A 274 -26.62 1.81 1.22
C ILE A 274 -27.61 2.99 1.32
N HIS A 275 -27.55 3.93 0.35
CA HIS A 275 -28.25 5.22 0.48
C HIS A 275 -29.42 5.41 -0.49
N LYS A 276 -29.57 4.54 -1.49
CA LYS A 276 -30.48 4.76 -2.62
C LYS A 276 -31.27 3.52 -3.04
N ASN A 277 -31.34 2.48 -2.19
CA ASN A 277 -32.06 1.23 -2.47
C ASN A 277 -31.67 0.61 -3.82
N GLY A 278 -30.37 0.62 -4.14
CA GLY A 278 -29.81 0.10 -5.39
C GLY A 278 -29.93 1.03 -6.61
N ARG A 279 -30.56 2.20 -6.50
CA ARG A 279 -30.69 3.14 -7.62
C ARG A 279 -29.38 3.88 -7.90
N ARG A 280 -28.97 3.89 -9.17
CA ARG A 280 -27.78 4.63 -9.62
C ARG A 280 -27.94 6.13 -9.38
N VAL A 281 -26.85 6.78 -8.98
CA VAL A 281 -26.77 8.23 -8.78
C VAL A 281 -25.54 8.80 -9.46
N SER A 282 -25.56 10.12 -9.71
CA SER A 282 -24.41 10.85 -10.25
C SER A 282 -23.33 11.04 -9.19
N ASP A 283 -22.07 11.17 -9.63
CA ASP A 283 -20.93 11.48 -8.76
C ASP A 283 -21.16 12.78 -7.98
N ALA A 284 -21.78 13.79 -8.60
CA ALA A 284 -22.13 15.05 -7.93
C ALA A 284 -23.08 14.85 -6.73
N THR A 285 -23.97 13.85 -6.80
CA THR A 285 -24.85 13.50 -5.68
C THR A 285 -24.06 12.88 -4.53
N ILE A 286 -23.10 12.01 -4.85
CA ILE A 286 -22.20 11.38 -3.87
C ILE A 286 -21.31 12.44 -3.21
N GLU A 287 -20.69 13.33 -4.01
CA GLU A 287 -19.88 14.44 -3.53
C GLU A 287 -20.66 15.35 -2.58
N ARG A 288 -21.89 15.74 -2.95
CA ARG A 288 -22.76 16.56 -2.08
C ARG A 288 -23.12 15.86 -0.78
N HIS A 289 -23.34 14.54 -0.81
CA HIS A 289 -23.65 13.76 0.38
C HIS A 289 -22.51 13.83 1.43
N TYR A 290 -21.26 13.69 0.98
CA TYR A 290 -20.11 13.69 1.89
C TYR A 290 -19.49 15.07 2.15
N ALA A 291 -19.90 16.12 1.43
CA ALA A 291 -19.37 17.48 1.59
C ALA A 291 -19.38 17.99 3.04
N ARG A 292 -20.39 17.61 3.83
CA ARG A 292 -20.53 17.99 5.25
C ARG A 292 -19.37 17.54 6.15
N TYR A 293 -18.58 16.55 5.73
CA TYR A 293 -17.47 16.01 6.51
C TYR A 293 -16.14 16.76 6.26
N GLY A 294 -16.15 17.81 5.44
CA GLY A 294 -14.99 18.65 5.17
C GLY A 294 -13.79 17.83 4.71
N LYS A 295 -12.62 18.05 5.33
CA LYS A 295 -11.38 17.36 4.94
C LYS A 295 -11.42 15.84 5.11
N TRP A 296 -12.34 15.30 5.90
CA TRP A 296 -12.46 13.86 6.16
C TRP A 296 -13.39 13.13 5.20
N ARG A 297 -14.02 13.84 4.25
CA ARG A 297 -15.10 13.29 3.39
C ARG A 297 -14.73 12.00 2.66
N GLY A 298 -13.50 11.88 2.17
CA GLY A 298 -12.99 10.71 1.48
C GLY A 298 -12.77 9.52 2.42
N LEU A 299 -12.31 9.78 3.64
CA LEU A 299 -12.16 8.72 4.65
C LEU A 299 -13.51 8.26 5.19
N VAL A 300 -14.44 9.19 5.44
CA VAL A 300 -15.81 8.85 5.84
C VAL A 300 -16.50 8.01 4.76
N CYS A 301 -16.43 8.45 3.50
CA CYS A 301 -16.97 7.69 2.37
C CYS A 301 -16.38 6.29 2.31
N TRP A 302 -15.04 6.17 2.38
CA TRP A 302 -14.39 4.87 2.38
C TRP A 302 -14.88 3.97 3.53
N MET A 303 -14.81 4.45 4.77
CA MET A 303 -15.20 3.67 5.93
C MET A 303 -16.67 3.25 5.91
N GLU A 304 -17.58 4.10 5.42
CA GLU A 304 -19.00 3.73 5.32
C GLU A 304 -19.22 2.61 4.29
N MET A 305 -18.57 2.68 3.13
CA MET A 305 -18.69 1.64 2.09
C MET A 305 -18.01 0.32 2.50
N THR A 306 -16.98 0.37 3.34
CA THR A 306 -16.24 -0.82 3.82
C THR A 306 -16.70 -1.32 5.18
N LYS A 307 -17.80 -0.80 5.75
CA LYS A 307 -18.26 -1.22 7.09
C LYS A 307 -18.37 -2.73 7.24
N GLY A 308 -18.90 -3.42 6.21
CA GLY A 308 -19.05 -4.87 6.18
C GLY A 308 -17.73 -5.67 6.17
N TRP A 309 -16.57 -5.03 5.99
CA TRP A 309 -15.27 -5.69 6.05
C TRP A 309 -14.69 -5.74 7.47
N HIS A 310 -15.28 -4.97 8.39
CA HIS A 310 -14.77 -4.78 9.75
C HIS A 310 -15.68 -5.36 10.83
N VAL A 311 -16.92 -5.70 10.48
CA VAL A 311 -17.95 -6.24 11.39
C VAL A 311 -18.16 -7.71 11.16
#